data_AF-X1MC64-F1
#
_entry.id   AF-X1MC64-F1
#
_cell.length_a   1.000
_cell.length_b   1.000
_cell.length_c   1.000
_cell.angle_alpha   90.00
_cell.angle_beta   90.00
_cell.angle_gamma   90.00
#
_symmetry.space_group_name_H-M   'P 1'
#
loop_
_entity.id
_entity.type
_entity.pdbx_description
1 polymer ?
#
loop_
_entity_poly.entity_id
_entity_poly.type
_entity_poly.pdbx_seq_one_letter_code
_entity_poly.pdbx_strand_id
1 'polypeptide(L)' 'RKRDGYICQVCGVSQGFPALAIHHIDYNKHNNNPNNLITLCQSCNNKANHNRDYWTEYFEEKMRNKNDLRDRTLGKA' A
#
# COMPACT_ATOMS: atom_id res chain seq x y z
N ARG A 1 6.70 -4.75 1.33
CA ARG A 1 6.87 -5.68 0.20
C ARG A 1 6.31 -7.07 0.51
N LYS A 2 6.91 -7.87 1.42
CA LYS A 2 6.43 -9.24 1.73
C LYS A 2 4.94 -9.33 2.10
N ARG A 3 4.45 -8.42 2.97
CA ARG A 3 3.03 -8.29 3.35
C ARG A 3 2.08 -8.12 2.15
N ASP A 4 2.59 -7.49 1.09
CA ASP A 4 1.83 -7.16 -0.12
C ASP A 4 2.10 -8.17 -1.24
N GLY A 5 2.65 -9.33 -0.90
CA GLY A 5 2.92 -10.39 -1.87
C GLY A 5 3.96 -10.02 -2.93
N TYR A 6 4.81 -9.01 -2.66
CA TYR A 6 5.72 -8.46 -3.66
C TYR A 6 5.01 -7.98 -4.93
N ILE A 7 3.80 -7.42 -4.76
CA ILE A 7 2.97 -6.90 -5.84
C ILE A 7 2.66 -5.42 -5.57
N CYS A 8 2.72 -4.59 -6.60
CA CYS A 8 2.24 -3.21 -6.54
C CYS A 8 0.75 -3.19 -6.17
N GLN A 9 0.41 -2.53 -5.07
CA GLN A 9 -0.96 -2.48 -4.59
C GLN A 9 -1.86 -1.53 -5.40
N VAL A 10 -1.36 -0.89 -6.47
CA VAL A 10 -2.19 -0.08 -7.39
C VAL A 10 -2.42 -0.81 -8.70
N CYS A 11 -1.36 -1.15 -9.43
CA CYS A 11 -1.48 -1.73 -10.77
C CYS A 11 -1.29 -3.26 -10.83
N GLY A 12 -1.00 -3.93 -9.72
CA GLY A 12 -0.87 -5.39 -9.70
C GLY A 12 0.43 -5.95 -10.29
N VAL A 13 1.37 -5.11 -10.75
CA VAL A 13 2.66 -5.61 -11.26
C VAL A 13 3.47 -6.28 -10.14
N SER A 14 4.01 -7.46 -10.41
CA SER A 14 4.92 -8.17 -9.52
C SER A 14 6.27 -7.46 -9.43
N GLN A 15 7.04 -7.76 -8.39
CA GLN A 15 8.38 -7.22 -8.24
C GLN A 15 9.27 -7.62 -9.43
N GLY A 16 9.91 -6.61 -10.04
CA GLY A 16 10.88 -6.75 -11.11
C GLY A 16 11.95 -5.67 -11.00
N PHE A 17 12.44 -5.19 -12.13
CA PHE A 17 13.36 -4.05 -12.21
C PHE A 17 12.61 -2.81 -12.76
N PRO A 18 12.63 -1.65 -12.06
CA PRO A 18 13.19 -1.42 -10.74
C PRO A 18 12.36 -2.07 -9.62
N ALA A 19 12.99 -2.29 -8.45
CA ALA A 19 12.33 -2.88 -7.29
C ALA A 19 11.16 -2.00 -6.80
N LEU A 20 10.10 -2.64 -6.29
CA LEU A 20 8.95 -1.95 -5.70
C LEU A 20 9.40 -1.04 -4.53
N ALA A 21 8.77 0.10 -4.32
CA ALA A 21 9.02 1.00 -3.19
C ALA A 21 8.02 0.77 -2.05
N ILE A 22 8.41 1.16 -0.84
CA ILE A 22 7.46 1.40 0.26
C ILE A 22 7.07 2.88 0.20
N HIS A 23 5.77 3.13 0.18
CA HIS A 23 5.18 4.45 0.25
C HIS A 23 4.50 4.63 1.61
N HIS A 24 4.72 5.77 2.24
CA HIS A 24 4.05 6.20 3.47
C HIS A 24 2.78 6.95 3.07
N ILE A 25 1.61 6.43 3.44
CA ILE A 25 0.29 6.94 3.02
C ILE A 25 0.07 8.37 3.50
N ASP A 26 0.49 8.67 4.73
CA ASP A 26 0.46 10.02 5.31
C ASP A 26 1.64 10.93 4.87
N TYR A 27 2.52 10.44 3.99
CA TYR A 27 3.75 11.11 3.54
C TYR A 27 4.75 11.44 4.66
N ASN A 28 4.54 10.97 5.88
CA ASN A 28 5.46 11.08 6.99
C ASN A 28 6.40 9.88 7.02
N LYS A 29 7.64 10.08 6.60
CA LYS A 29 8.68 9.03 6.53
C LYS A 29 9.01 8.39 7.88
N HIS A 30 8.62 9.01 9.00
CA HIS A 30 8.83 8.48 10.34
C HIS A 30 7.66 7.63 10.83
N ASN A 31 6.49 7.69 10.20
CA ASN A 31 5.34 6.88 10.57
C ASN A 31 5.42 5.48 9.94
N ASN A 32 6.11 4.58 10.63
CA ASN A 32 6.32 3.20 10.19
C ASN A 32 5.19 2.24 10.60
N ASN A 33 4.01 2.74 10.98
CA ASN A 33 2.88 1.88 11.27
C ASN A 33 2.55 1.02 10.03
N PRO A 34 2.44 -0.32 10.15
CA PRO A 34 2.11 -1.17 9.01
C PRO A 34 0.86 -0.72 8.25
N ASN A 35 -0.16 -0.17 8.91
CA ASN A 35 -1.36 0.34 8.23
C ASN A 35 -1.12 1.61 7.41
N ASN A 36 -0.04 2.35 7.70
CA ASN A 36 0.40 3.55 6.98
C ASN A 36 1.38 3.25 5.82
N LEU A 37 1.82 2.00 5.65
CA LEU A 37 2.78 1.64 4.61
C LEU A 37 2.08 0.90 3.48
N ILE A 38 2.41 1.20 2.23
CA ILE A 38 1.90 0.49 1.04
C ILE A 38 3.02 0.22 0.03
N THR A 39 3.01 -0.97 -0.59
CA THR A 39 4.02 -1.35 -1.61
C THR A 39 3.57 -0.89 -3.00
N LEU A 40 4.36 -0.08 -3.70
CA LEU A 40 4.07 0.46 -5.03
C LEU A 40 5.22 0.20 -6.02
N CYS A 41 4.93 0.09 -7.32
CA CYS A 41 5.97 0.21 -8.35
C CYS A 41 6.38 1.68 -8.51
N GLN A 42 7.51 1.93 -9.19
CA GLN A 42 8.04 3.29 -9.35
C GLN A 42 7.02 4.24 -10.02
N SER A 43 6.33 3.79 -11.07
CA SER A 43 5.36 4.63 -11.78
C SER A 43 4.16 5.01 -10.90
N CYS A 44 3.62 4.07 -10.14
CA CYS A 44 2.53 4.34 -9.18
C CYS A 44 3.00 5.20 -8.01
N ASN A 45 4.21 4.98 -7.48
CA ASN A 45 4.77 5.81 -6.43
C ASN A 45 4.95 7.27 -6.89
N ASN A 46 5.44 7.49 -8.11
CA ASN A 46 5.57 8.82 -8.68
C ASN A 46 4.21 9.50 -8.84
N LYS A 47 3.18 8.77 -9.31
CA LYS A 47 1.81 9.30 -9.36
C LYS A 47 1.29 9.69 -7.98
N ALA A 48 1.52 8.85 -6.97
CA ALA A 48 1.08 9.10 -5.60
C ALA A 48 1.74 10.33 -4.96
N ASN A 49 2.95 10.71 -5.39
CA ASN A 49 3.58 11.94 -4.90
C ASN A 49 2.89 13.23 -5.37
N HIS A 50 1.95 13.15 -6.33
CA HIS A 50 1.12 14.25 -6.80
C HIS A 50 -0.35 14.01 -6.40
N ASN A 51 -1.08 15.09 -6.06
CA ASN A 51 -2.47 15.00 -5.57
C ASN A 51 -2.60 14.12 -4.31
N ARG A 52 -1.86 14.52 -3.26
CA ARG A 52 -1.68 13.70 -2.06
C ARG A 52 -2.98 13.36 -1.35
N ASP A 53 -3.91 14.31 -1.26
CA ASP A 53 -5.19 14.12 -0.55
C ASP A 53 -5.99 12.96 -1.15
N TYR A 54 -6.11 12.92 -2.48
CA TYR A 54 -6.77 11.81 -3.19
C TYR A 54 -6.10 10.47 -2.91
N TRP A 55 -4.77 10.41 -2.98
CA TRP A 55 -4.04 9.16 -2.79
C TRP A 55 -4.04 8.70 -1.33
N THR A 56 -4.00 9.64 -0.37
CA THR A 56 -4.18 9.34 1.06
C THR A 56 -5.51 8.63 1.27
N GLU A 57 -6.61 9.25 0.82
CA GLU A 57 -7.96 8.70 0.97
C GLU A 57 -8.07 7.32 0.29
N TYR A 58 -7.62 7.21 -0.96
CA TYR A 58 -7.62 5.95 -1.71
C TYR A 58 -6.85 4.83 -0.99
N PHE A 59 -5.66 5.13 -0.46
CA PHE A 59 -4.85 4.11 0.22
C PHE A 59 -5.38 3.75 1.61
N GLU A 60 -5.91 4.72 2.36
CA GLU A 60 -6.55 4.46 3.65
C GLU A 60 -7.76 3.55 3.49
N GLU A 61 -8.64 3.82 2.52
CA GLU A 61 -9.78 2.95 2.20
C GLU A 61 -9.31 1.54 1.82
N LYS A 62 -8.29 1.45 0.96
CA LYS A 62 -7.73 0.17 0.52
C LYS A 62 -7.16 -0.65 1.68
N MET A 63 -6.47 0.00 2.62
CA MET A 63 -5.90 -0.66 3.80
C MET A 63 -6.98 -1.11 4.79
N ARG A 64 -8.03 -0.32 4.97
CA ARG A 64 -9.21 -0.67 5.77
C ARG A 64 -9.87 -1.94 5.24
N ASN A 65 -10.21 -1.96 3.94
CA ASN A 65 -10.83 -3.10 3.27
C ASN A 65 -9.95 -4.37 3.38
N LYS A 66 -8.63 -4.22 3.30
CA LYS A 66 -7.68 -5.33 3.43
C LYS A 66 -7.66 -5.91 4.85
N ASN A 67 -7.79 -5.08 5.88
CA ASN A 67 -7.84 -5.52 7.27
C ASN A 67 -9.17 -6.20 7.58
N ASP A 68 -10.30 -5.63 7.13
CA ASP A 68 -11.62 -6.24 7.29
C ASP A 68 -11.68 -7.65 6.68
N LEU A 69 -11.09 -7.82 5.49
CA LEU A 69 -10.98 -9.13 4.85
C LEU A 69 -10.14 -10.12 5.67
N ARG A 70 -9.02 -9.66 6.26
CA ARG A 70 -8.17 -10.51 7.11
C ARG A 70 -8.90 -10.97 8.36
N ASP A 71 -9.59 -10.05 9.04
CA ASP A 71 -10.29 -10.35 10.29
C ASP A 71 -11.43 -11.36 10.05
N ARG A 72 -12.16 -11.21 8.93
CA ARG A 72 -13.17 -12.20 8.49
C ARG A 72 -12.58 -13.56 8.18
N THR A 73 -11.37 -13.64 7.64
CA THR A 73 -10.70 -14.92 7.34
C THR A 73 -10.10 -15.59 8.57
N LEU A 74 -9.72 -14.80 9.58
CA LEU A 74 -9.15 -15.29 10.85
C LEU A 74 -10.25 -15.69 11.86
N GLY A 75 -11.47 -15.16 11.71
CA GLY A 75 -12.64 -15.50 12.53
C GLY A 75 -13.38 -16.79 12.13
N LYS A 76 -12.79 -17.64 11.28
CA LYS A 76 -13.28 -18.99 11.00
C LYS A 76 -12.43 -20.00 11.78
N ALA A 77 -12.72 -20.15 13.06
CA ALA A 77 -12.34 -21.30 13.88
C ALA A 77 -13.62 -21.99 14.34
#